data_AF-A0A7U6KQ72-F1
#
_entry.id   AF-A0A7U6KQ72-F1
#
_cell.length_a   1.000
_cell.length_b   1.000
_cell.length_c   1.000
_cell.angle_alpha   90.00
_cell.angle_beta   90.00
_cell.angle_gamma   90.00
#
_symmetry.space_group_name_H-M   'P 1'
#
loop_
_entity.id
_entity.type
_entity.pdbx_description
1 polymer ?
#
loop_
_entity_poly.entity_id
_entity_poly.type
_entity_poly.pdbx_seq_one_letter_code
_entity_poly.pdbx_strand_id
1 'polypeptide(L)'
;MGLNPKDLIDSPQNGEPRTGLSMGEHQAITTLEWNITREAQDELAFNSHKNLARAYDEGFFDDLITPYKGLTRDNNLRPDTTLEKLGKLKPVFGKRTPIQR
;
A
#
# COMPACT_ATOMS: atom_id res chain seq x y z
N MET A 1 13.43 30.18 21.57
CA MET A 1 12.97 29.45 20.37
C MET A 1 14.22 29.22 19.53
N GLY A 2 14.78 28.01 19.53
CA GLY A 2 16.05 27.70 18.88
C GLY A 2 15.82 26.83 17.66
N LEU A 3 16.38 27.21 16.50
CA LEU A 3 16.37 26.39 15.29
C LEU A 3 17.25 25.16 15.50
N ASN A 4 16.71 23.96 15.27
CA ASN A 4 17.49 22.73 15.28
C ASN A 4 18.11 22.55 13.89
N PRO A 5 19.44 22.41 13.77
CA PRO A 5 20.09 22.22 12.47
C PRO A 5 19.56 21.04 11.64
N LYS A 6 18.96 20.03 12.28
CA LYS A 6 18.34 18.89 11.60
C LYS A 6 17.07 19.27 10.82
N ASP A 7 16.40 20.34 11.21
CA ASP A 7 15.20 20.85 10.53
C ASP A 7 15.56 21.65 9.26
N LEU A 8 16.85 21.93 9.03
CA LEU A 8 17.38 22.58 7.84
C LEU A 8 17.86 21.57 6.78
N ILE A 9 17.82 20.28 7.09
CA ILE A 9 18.19 19.21 6.16
C ILE A 9 16.90 18.68 5.54
N ASP A 10 16.68 18.99 4.27
CA ASP A 10 15.56 18.42 3.52
C ASP A 10 15.69 16.90 3.49
N SER A 11 14.73 16.23 4.11
CA SER A 11 14.63 14.78 4.01
C SER A 11 14.33 14.39 2.56
N PRO A 12 14.93 13.31 2.03
CA PRO A 12 14.68 12.87 0.67
C PRO A 12 13.17 12.63 0.50
N GLN A 13 12.56 13.41 -0.40
CA GLN A 13 11.14 13.30 -0.71
C GLN A 13 10.95 12.21 -1.76
N ASN A 14 9.97 11.33 -1.54
CA ASN A 14 9.55 10.35 -2.53
C ASN A 14 8.63 11.01 -3.57
N GLY A 15 9.09 12.10 -4.18
CA GLY A 15 8.35 12.87 -5.18
C GLY A 15 8.89 12.61 -6.59
N GLU A 16 7.98 12.44 -7.55
CA GLU A 16 8.36 12.38 -8.96
C GLU A 16 8.95 13.74 -9.38
N PRO A 17 10.12 13.79 -10.06
CA PRO A 17 10.85 15.05 -10.28
C PRO A 17 10.12 16.15 -11.06
N ARG A 18 9.14 15.82 -11.89
CA ARG A 18 8.40 16.76 -12.74
C ARG A 18 7.11 17.23 -12.09
N THR A 19 6.41 16.35 -11.39
CA THR A 19 5.11 16.68 -10.77
C THR A 19 5.26 17.10 -9.31
N GLY A 20 6.36 16.72 -8.65
CA GLY A 20 6.54 16.91 -7.21
C GLY A 20 5.64 16.02 -6.35
N LEU A 21 4.81 15.19 -6.96
CA LEU A 21 3.86 14.31 -6.27
C LEU A 21 4.49 12.96 -5.96
N SER A 22 4.10 12.40 -4.83
CA SER A 22 4.40 11.01 -4.49
C SER A 22 3.62 10.00 -5.34
N MET A 23 4.07 8.76 -5.38
CA MET A 23 3.36 7.69 -6.09
C MET A 23 1.94 7.46 -5.54
N GLY A 24 1.74 7.62 -4.24
CA GLY A 24 0.42 7.51 -3.62
C GLY A 24 -0.52 8.67 -3.99
N GLU A 25 0.02 9.87 -4.21
CA GLU A 25 -0.78 11.00 -4.72
C GLU A 25 -1.19 10.79 -6.17
N HIS A 26 -0.30 10.27 -7.02
CA HIS A 26 -0.66 9.88 -8.39
C HIS A 26 -1.76 8.80 -8.38
N GLN A 27 -1.63 7.76 -7.55
CA GLN A 27 -2.65 6.72 -7.43
C GLN A 27 -4.01 7.29 -7.01
N ALA A 28 -4.03 8.22 -6.04
CA ALA A 28 -5.26 8.89 -5.61
C ALA A 28 -5.90 9.72 -6.74
N ILE A 29 -5.09 10.41 -7.56
CA ILE A 29 -5.57 11.14 -8.74
C ILE A 29 -6.15 10.18 -9.79
N THR A 30 -5.47 9.07 -10.09
CA THR A 30 -6.00 8.06 -11.04
C THR A 30 -7.33 7.50 -10.57
N THR A 31 -7.48 7.17 -9.27
CA THR A 31 -8.76 6.68 -8.75
C THR A 31 -9.88 7.70 -8.83
N LEU A 32 -9.55 9.00 -8.69
CA LEU A 32 -10.49 10.08 -8.91
C LEU A 32 -10.97 10.12 -10.36
N GLU A 33 -10.02 10.19 -11.28
CA GLU A 33 -10.29 10.35 -12.69
C GLU A 33 -11.14 9.19 -13.23
N TRP A 34 -10.93 7.98 -12.71
CA TRP A 34 -11.59 6.76 -13.16
C TRP A 34 -12.81 6.37 -12.32
N ASN A 35 -13.19 7.20 -11.33
CA ASN A 35 -14.30 6.94 -10.41
C ASN A 35 -14.20 5.57 -9.70
N ILE A 36 -12.98 5.17 -9.31
CA ILE A 36 -12.75 3.90 -8.61
C ILE A 36 -13.07 4.09 -7.13
N THR A 37 -14.08 3.39 -6.64
CA THR A 37 -14.53 3.52 -5.25
C THR A 37 -13.51 2.96 -4.27
N ARG A 38 -13.66 3.32 -2.99
CA ARG A 38 -12.82 2.77 -1.91
C ARG A 38 -13.05 1.27 -1.75
N GLU A 39 -14.29 0.84 -1.86
CA GLU A 39 -14.70 -0.55 -1.70
C GLU A 39 -14.06 -1.44 -2.78
N ALA A 40 -14.02 -0.96 -4.02
CA ALA A 40 -13.37 -1.68 -5.12
C ALA A 40 -11.85 -1.85 -4.89
N GLN A 41 -11.19 -0.83 -4.34
CA GLN A 41 -9.77 -0.90 -3.97
C GLN A 41 -9.55 -1.89 -2.81
N ASP A 42 -10.40 -1.84 -1.78
CA ASP A 42 -10.33 -2.75 -0.63
C ASP A 42 -10.62 -4.20 -1.03
N GLU A 43 -11.56 -4.44 -1.95
CA GLU A 43 -11.87 -5.76 -2.49
C GLU A 43 -10.69 -6.35 -3.28
N LEU A 44 -10.05 -5.54 -4.13
CA LEU A 44 -8.84 -5.96 -4.83
C LEU A 44 -7.73 -6.36 -3.85
N ALA A 45 -7.48 -5.54 -2.82
CA ALA A 45 -6.48 -5.81 -1.80
C ALA A 45 -6.80 -7.07 -0.96
N PHE A 46 -8.07 -7.24 -0.58
CA PHE A 46 -8.55 -8.43 0.11
C PHE A 46 -8.28 -9.70 -0.71
N ASN A 47 -8.73 -9.70 -1.97
CA ASN A 47 -8.54 -10.83 -2.88
C ASN A 47 -7.06 -11.12 -3.15
N SER A 48 -6.22 -10.08 -3.26
CA SER A 48 -4.77 -10.24 -3.41
C SER A 48 -4.16 -11.03 -2.25
N HIS A 49 -4.49 -10.71 -1.00
CA HIS A 49 -3.99 -11.44 0.17
C HIS A 49 -4.55 -12.86 0.27
N LYS A 50 -5.83 -13.06 -0.07
CA LYS A 50 -6.44 -14.40 -0.09
C LYS A 50 -5.82 -15.29 -1.15
N ASN A 51 -5.56 -14.76 -2.34
CA ASN A 51 -4.91 -15.49 -3.42
C ASN A 51 -3.46 -15.86 -3.07
N LEU A 52 -2.70 -14.92 -2.48
CA LEU A 52 -1.33 -15.21 -2.04
C LEU A 52 -1.30 -16.27 -0.92
N ALA A 53 -2.20 -16.19 0.05
CA ALA A 53 -2.34 -17.22 1.09
C ALA A 53 -2.62 -18.59 0.48
N ARG A 54 -3.62 -18.66 -0.40
CA ARG A 54 -4.00 -19.90 -1.10
C ARG A 54 -2.86 -20.48 -1.92
N ALA A 55 -2.12 -19.65 -2.66
CA ALA A 55 -0.99 -20.10 -3.46
C ALA A 55 0.12 -20.75 -2.60
N TYR A 56 0.39 -20.20 -1.41
CA TYR A 56 1.29 -20.87 -0.46
C TYR A 56 0.71 -22.18 0.08
N ASP A 57 -0.57 -22.18 0.45
CA ASP A 57 -1.21 -23.37 1.05
C ASP A 57 -1.35 -24.52 0.03
N GLU A 58 -1.43 -24.19 -1.27
CA GLU A 58 -1.43 -25.13 -2.39
C GLU A 58 -0.02 -25.57 -2.85
N GLY A 59 1.05 -25.03 -2.24
CA GLY A 59 2.44 -25.37 -2.58
C GLY A 59 2.94 -24.77 -3.90
N PHE A 60 2.26 -23.77 -4.46
CA PHE A 60 2.67 -23.14 -5.74
C PHE A 60 4.07 -22.51 -5.69
N PHE A 61 4.51 -22.05 -4.52
CA PHE A 61 5.79 -21.38 -4.34
C PHE A 61 6.94 -22.31 -3.89
N ASP A 62 6.68 -23.61 -3.73
CA ASP A 62 7.65 -24.55 -3.15
C ASP A 62 8.95 -24.66 -3.97
N ASP A 63 8.87 -24.46 -5.29
CA ASP A 63 10.02 -24.47 -6.22
C ASP A 63 10.39 -23.07 -6.77
N LEU A 64 9.62 -22.02 -6.41
CA LEU A 64 9.83 -20.66 -6.89
C LEU A 64 10.54 -19.75 -5.88
N ILE A 65 10.60 -20.15 -4.60
CA ILE A 65 11.18 -19.35 -3.52
C ILE A 65 12.39 -20.04 -2.92
N THR A 66 13.48 -19.28 -2.75
CA THR A 66 14.64 -19.70 -1.97
C THR A 66 14.59 -19.02 -0.60
N PRO A 67 14.57 -19.78 0.52
CA PRO A 67 14.60 -19.20 1.86
C PRO A 67 15.82 -18.31 2.10
N TYR A 68 15.63 -17.24 2.86
CA TYR A 68 16.73 -16.34 3.22
C TYR A 68 16.67 -15.96 4.70
N LYS A 69 17.77 -16.23 5.42
CA LYS A 69 17.90 -15.94 6.86
C LYS A 69 16.73 -16.45 7.71
N GLY A 70 16.23 -17.65 7.42
CA GLY A 70 15.11 -18.28 8.13
C GLY A 70 13.72 -17.77 7.70
N LEU A 71 13.64 -16.80 6.80
CA LEU A 71 12.38 -16.40 6.17
C LEU A 71 12.08 -17.34 5.00
N THR A 72 10.98 -18.08 5.10
CA THR A 72 10.54 -19.08 4.11
C THR A 72 9.22 -18.72 3.41
N ARG A 73 8.50 -17.72 3.89
CA ARG A 73 7.25 -17.18 3.32
C ARG A 73 7.29 -15.65 3.36
N ASP A 74 6.55 -15.02 2.47
CA ASP A 74 6.42 -13.57 2.41
C ASP A 74 5.84 -13.00 3.72
N ASN A 75 6.58 -12.08 4.36
CA ASN A 75 6.18 -11.46 5.63
C ASN A 75 5.12 -10.35 5.45
N ASN A 76 4.93 -9.85 4.23
CA ASN A 76 3.88 -8.86 3.94
C ASN A 76 2.48 -9.49 3.81
N LEU A 77 2.38 -10.82 3.73
CA LEU A 77 1.13 -11.55 3.65
C LEU A 77 0.31 -11.38 4.94
N ARG A 78 -0.93 -10.93 4.80
CA ARG A 78 -1.92 -10.79 5.88
C ARG A 78 -3.09 -11.75 5.62
N PRO A 79 -2.97 -13.04 6.00
CA PRO A 79 -3.98 -14.04 5.64
C PRO A 79 -5.32 -13.80 6.37
N ASP A 80 -5.27 -13.13 7.52
CA ASP A 80 -6.39 -12.73 8.36
C ASP A 80 -7.01 -11.38 7.96
N THR A 81 -6.61 -10.81 6.81
CA THR A 81 -7.21 -9.56 6.31
C THR A 81 -8.69 -9.76 6.02
N THR A 82 -9.49 -8.73 6.32
CA THR A 82 -10.94 -8.70 6.09
C THR A 82 -11.33 -7.35 5.50
N LEU A 83 -12.43 -7.31 4.74
CA LEU A 83 -12.97 -6.05 4.20
C LEU A 83 -13.27 -5.05 5.33
N GLU A 84 -13.75 -5.51 6.48
CA GLU A 84 -13.98 -4.65 7.65
C GLU A 84 -12.67 -4.03 8.19
N LYS A 85 -11.59 -4.81 8.30
CA LYS A 85 -10.27 -4.30 8.71
C LYS A 85 -9.75 -3.27 7.72
N LEU A 86 -9.89 -3.53 6.42
CA LEU A 86 -9.47 -2.62 5.36
C LEU A 86 -10.28 -1.32 5.40
N GLY A 87 -11.60 -1.38 5.45
CA GLY A 87 -12.47 -0.20 5.47
C GLY A 87 -12.20 0.76 6.64
N LYS A 88 -11.68 0.26 7.77
CA LYS A 88 -11.31 1.09 8.93
C LYS A 88 -9.99 1.85 8.78
N LEU A 89 -9.18 1.54 7.75
CA LEU A 89 -7.89 2.19 7.54
C LEU A 89 -8.05 3.65 7.11
N LYS A 90 -7.26 4.52 7.73
CA LYS A 90 -7.21 5.95 7.39
C LYS A 90 -6.54 6.14 6.02
N PRO A 91 -7.05 7.05 5.18
CA PRO A 91 -6.36 7.43 3.96
C PRO A 91 -4.93 7.91 4.23
N VAL A 92 -3.97 7.37 3.49
CA VAL A 92 -2.57 7.80 3.54
C VAL A 92 -2.37 9.02 2.63
N PHE A 93 -2.95 8.98 1.43
CA PHE A 93 -2.88 10.02 0.40
C PHE A 93 -4.28 10.50 -0.01
N GLY A 94 -4.36 11.54 -0.85
CA GLY A 94 -5.64 12.03 -1.40
C GLY A 94 -6.54 12.76 -0.41
N LYS A 95 -6.03 13.15 0.78
CA LYS A 95 -6.81 13.84 1.84
C LYS A 95 -7.41 15.18 1.41
N ARG A 96 -6.92 15.77 0.31
CA ARG A 96 -7.38 17.03 -0.27
C ARG A 96 -8.35 16.82 -1.44
N THR A 97 -8.64 15.57 -1.78
CA THR A 97 -9.44 15.19 -2.94
C THR A 97 -10.85 14.73 -2.46
N PRO A 98 -11.97 15.21 -3.03
CA PRO A 98 -13.30 15.11 -2.41
C PRO A 98 -13.93 13.71 -2.23
N ILE A 99 -13.27 12.61 -2.61
CA ILE A 99 -13.88 11.27 -2.74
C ILE A 99 -13.81 10.43 -1.46
N GLN A 100 -13.44 10.99 -0.32
CA GLN A 100 -13.39 10.23 0.93
C GLN A 100 -14.70 10.40 1.69
N ARG A 101 -15.77 9.82 1.15
CA ARG A 101 -16.98 9.42 1.88
C ARG A 101 -17.51 8.10 1.34
#